data_AF-A0A1B8FGV2-F1
#
_entry.id   AF-A0A1B8FGV2-F1
#
_cell.length_a   1.000
_cell.length_b   1.000
_cell.length_c   1.000
_cell.angle_alpha   90.00
_cell.angle_beta   90.00
_cell.angle_gamma   90.00
#
_symmetry.space_group_name_H-M   'P 1'
#
loop_
_entity.id
_entity.type
_entity.pdbx_description
1 polymer ?
#
loop_
_entity_poly.entity_id
_entity_poly.type
_entity_poly.pdbx_seq_one_letter_code
_entity_poly.pdbx_strand_id
1 'polypeptide(L)'
;MDIIRARIEEQRRRLDSASADLAAASSQLAIYDAAIAAGTPLPVPARFPFRPITPEHREKLLANGIEYKQKSTMDYVEYLRGAVPRGNESLARLRERNSRSLQGLLLMARKELDVADCANATARPTTLPRAMGKSTVTEEPVTGLA
;
A
#
# COMPACT_ATOMS: atom_id res chain seq x y z
N MET A 1 -9.88 14.07 4.05
CA MET A 1 -8.97 13.89 2.89
C MET A 1 -7.54 13.55 3.31
N ASP A 2 -6.96 14.21 4.32
CA ASP A 2 -5.53 14.02 4.67
C ASP A 2 -5.17 12.64 5.26
N ILE A 3 -6.08 12.02 6.03
CA ILE A 3 -5.85 10.71 6.66
C ILE A 3 -5.74 9.59 5.61
N ILE A 4 -6.57 9.62 4.58
CA ILE A 4 -6.55 8.62 3.50
C ILE A 4 -5.27 8.74 2.69
N ARG A 5 -4.88 9.98 2.33
CA ARG A 5 -3.63 10.25 1.62
C ARG A 5 -2.41 9.77 2.41
N ALA A 6 -2.31 10.12 3.69
CA ALA A 6 -1.22 9.70 4.55
C ALA A 6 -1.10 8.17 4.64
N ARG A 7 -2.24 7.47 4.69
CA ARG A 7 -2.27 6.00 4.74
C ARG A 7 -1.83 5.34 3.43
N ILE A 8 -2.16 5.94 2.28
CA ILE A 8 -1.71 5.47 0.96
C ILE A 8 -0.20 5.64 0.82
N GLU A 9 0.33 6.80 1.23
CA GLU A 9 1.76 7.08 1.18
C GLU A 9 2.56 6.14 2.09
N GLU A 10 2.06 5.86 3.30
CA GLU A 10 2.69 4.91 4.22
C GLU A 10 2.69 3.49 3.65
N GLN A 11 1.58 3.04 3.06
CA GLN A 11 1.54 1.73 2.40
C GLN A 11 2.53 1.64 1.23
N ARG A 12 2.68 2.71 0.46
CA ARG A 12 3.65 2.78 -0.63
C ARG A 12 5.08 2.70 -0.09
N ARG A 13 5.44 3.50 0.92
CA ARG A 13 6.78 3.46 1.55
C ARG A 13 7.13 2.08 2.09
N ARG A 14 6.16 1.41 2.74
CA ARG A 14 6.35 0.03 3.23
C ARG A 14 6.60 -0.95 2.09
N LEU A 15 5.86 -0.82 1.00
CA LEU A 15 6.02 -1.70 -0.17
C LEU A 15 7.37 -1.47 -0.85
N ASP A 16 7.76 -0.21 -1.04
CA ASP A 16 9.02 0.18 -1.67
C ASP A 16 10.21 -0.30 -0.82
N SER A 17 10.14 -0.10 0.50
CA SER A 17 11.15 -0.60 1.44
C SER A 17 11.28 -2.13 1.39
N ALA A 18 10.17 -2.86 1.50
CA ALA A 18 10.18 -4.33 1.42
C ALA A 18 10.69 -4.83 0.06
N SER A 19 10.38 -4.13 -1.02
CA SER A 19 10.88 -4.45 -2.36
C SER A 19 12.38 -4.21 -2.47
N ALA A 20 12.91 -3.14 -1.87
CA ALA A 20 14.33 -2.82 -1.86
C ALA A 20 15.13 -3.84 -1.04
N ASP A 21 14.64 -4.21 0.15
CA ASP A 21 15.25 -5.23 1.00
C ASP A 21 15.34 -6.59 0.28
N LEU A 22 14.27 -6.97 -0.42
CA LEU A 22 14.23 -8.20 -1.19
C LEU A 22 15.16 -8.16 -2.40
N ALA A 23 15.25 -7.02 -3.08
CA ALA A 23 16.19 -6.83 -4.19
C ALA A 23 17.64 -6.93 -3.70
N ALA A 24 17.95 -6.35 -2.54
CA ALA A 24 19.27 -6.46 -1.92
C ALA A 24 19.61 -7.91 -1.55
N ALA A 25 18.68 -8.65 -0.93
CA ALA A 25 18.87 -10.06 -0.62
C ALA A 25 19.06 -10.93 -1.88
N SER A 26 18.29 -10.66 -2.94
CA SER A 26 18.39 -11.35 -4.23
C SER A 26 19.73 -11.06 -4.91
N SER A 27 20.18 -9.80 -4.89
CA SER A 27 21.48 -9.41 -5.42
C SER A 27 22.62 -10.07 -4.66
N GLN A 28 22.54 -10.15 -3.33
CA GLN A 28 23.54 -10.86 -2.53
C GLN A 28 23.58 -12.35 -2.89
N LEU A 29 22.42 -13.00 -3.02
CA LEU A 29 22.35 -14.40 -3.41
C LEU A 29 23.00 -14.63 -4.78
N ALA A 30 22.75 -13.75 -5.75
CA ALA A 30 23.36 -13.83 -7.08
C ALA A 30 24.90 -13.73 -7.02
N ILE A 31 25.45 -12.87 -6.16
CA ILE A 31 26.90 -12.78 -5.95
C ILE A 31 27.46 -14.11 -5.42
N TYR A 32 26.79 -14.71 -4.43
CA TYR A 32 27.21 -16.00 -3.88
C TYR A 32 27.11 -17.13 -4.90
N ASP A 33 26.00 -17.22 -5.64
CA ASP A 33 25.82 -18.25 -6.67
C ASP A 33 26.87 -18.10 -7.79
N ALA A 34 27.21 -16.87 -8.18
CA ALA A 34 28.29 -16.62 -9.13
C ALA A 34 29.66 -17.06 -8.58
N ALA A 35 29.96 -16.77 -7.31
CA ALA A 35 31.21 -17.18 -6.69
C ALA A 35 31.35 -18.71 -6.60
N ILE A 36 30.26 -19.39 -6.24
CA ILE A 36 30.16 -20.87 -6.21
C ILE A 36 30.38 -21.45 -7.61
N ALA A 37 29.68 -20.92 -8.61
CA ALA A 37 29.78 -21.40 -9.99
C ALA A 37 31.19 -21.21 -10.57
N ALA A 38 31.87 -20.11 -10.21
CA ALA A 38 33.24 -19.84 -10.63
C ALA A 38 34.30 -20.62 -9.82
N GLY A 39 33.90 -21.36 -8.76
CA GLY A 39 34.84 -22.02 -7.85
C GLY A 39 35.73 -21.03 -7.08
N THR A 40 35.30 -19.78 -6.96
CA THR A 40 36.05 -18.72 -6.27
C THR A 40 35.72 -18.67 -4.78
N PRO A 41 36.61 -18.11 -3.93
CA PRO A 41 36.31 -17.94 -2.51
C PRO A 41 35.02 -17.16 -2.28
N LEU A 42 34.19 -17.61 -1.34
CA LEU A 42 32.93 -16.95 -1.02
C LEU A 42 33.19 -15.62 -0.31
N PRO A 43 32.45 -14.56 -0.65
CA PRO A 43 32.56 -13.29 0.04
C PRO A 43 32.07 -13.41 1.48
N VAL A 44 32.78 -12.75 2.41
CA VAL A 44 32.46 -12.81 3.84
C VAL A 44 31.10 -12.13 4.10
N PRO A 45 30.15 -12.80 4.77
CA PRO A 45 28.86 -12.19 5.12
C PRO A 45 29.04 -10.99 6.06
N ALA A 46 28.32 -9.90 5.78
CA ALA A 46 28.25 -8.74 6.68
C ALA A 46 27.16 -8.87 7.77
N ARG A 47 26.23 -9.82 7.61
CA ARG A 47 25.03 -9.93 8.43
C ARG A 47 25.26 -10.81 9.66
N PHE A 48 24.91 -10.32 10.84
CA PHE A 48 24.87 -11.15 12.06
C PHE A 48 23.71 -12.17 11.99
N PRO A 49 23.87 -13.43 12.42
CA PRO A 49 25.03 -14.05 13.08
C PRO A 49 26.06 -14.70 12.14
N PHE A 50 25.95 -14.51 10.82
CA PHE A 50 26.81 -15.15 9.82
C PHE A 50 28.17 -14.46 9.65
N ARG A 51 28.24 -13.17 9.99
CA ARG A 51 29.50 -12.44 9.98
C ARG A 51 30.46 -13.00 11.04
N PRO A 52 31.76 -13.15 10.75
CA PRO A 52 32.76 -13.41 11.77
C PRO A 52 32.75 -12.30 12.84
N ILE A 53 32.94 -12.70 14.10
CA ILE A 53 33.07 -11.75 15.22
C ILE A 53 34.44 -11.91 15.86
N THR A 54 34.95 -10.82 16.43
CA THR A 54 36.22 -10.85 17.15
C THR A 54 36.06 -11.56 18.50
N PRO A 55 37.15 -12.10 19.08
CA PRO A 55 37.12 -12.70 20.41
C PRO A 55 36.55 -11.76 21.48
N GLU A 56 36.91 -10.48 21.45
CA GLU A 56 36.45 -9.48 22.42
C GLU A 56 34.93 -9.25 22.31
N HIS A 57 34.39 -9.29 21.08
CA HIS A 57 32.95 -9.20 20.87
C HIS A 57 32.23 -10.45 21.38
N ARG A 58 32.85 -11.63 21.20
CA ARG A 58 32.32 -12.90 21.72
C ARG A 58 32.30 -12.91 23.26
N GLU A 59 33.36 -12.45 23.90
CA GLU A 59 33.42 -12.31 25.37
C GLU A 59 32.35 -11.36 25.89
N LYS A 60 32.13 -10.22 25.23
CA LYS A 60 31.04 -9.31 25.59
C LYS A 60 29.66 -9.96 25.47
N LEU A 61 29.41 -10.74 24.42
CA LEU A 61 28.16 -11.49 24.27
C LEU A 61 27.99 -12.51 25.40
N LEU A 62 29.06 -13.27 25.71
CA LEU A 62 29.05 -14.25 26.79
C LEU A 62 28.84 -13.61 28.17
N ALA A 63 29.46 -12.45 28.43
CA ALA A 63 29.25 -11.69 29.67
C ALA A 63 27.78 -11.23 29.83
N ASN A 64 27.08 -11.01 28.71
CA ASN A 64 25.65 -10.71 28.69
C ASN A 64 24.77 -11.97 28.71
N GLY A 65 25.34 -13.15 28.94
CA GLY A 65 24.62 -14.44 28.93
C GLY A 65 24.19 -14.91 27.54
N ILE A 66 24.73 -14.32 26.47
CA ILE A 66 24.39 -14.67 25.09
C ILE A 66 25.47 -15.61 24.54
N GLU A 67 25.13 -16.88 24.38
CA GLU A 67 26.00 -17.84 23.71
C GLU A 67 25.99 -17.61 22.19
N TYR A 68 27.14 -17.20 21.65
CA TYR A 68 27.30 -17.02 20.22
C TYR A 68 27.80 -18.30 19.54
N LYS A 69 26.96 -18.87 18.68
CA LYS A 69 27.35 -19.92 17.74
C LYS A 69 27.54 -19.32 16.35
N GLN A 70 28.80 -19.26 15.92
CA GLN A 70 29.13 -18.76 14.59
C GLN A 70 28.51 -19.67 13.52
N LYS A 71 27.74 -19.07 12.62
CA LYS A 71 27.22 -19.75 11.44
C LYS A 71 28.19 -19.63 10.28
N SER A 72 28.24 -20.66 9.45
CA SER A 72 29.13 -20.66 8.28
C SER A 72 28.63 -19.70 7.20
N THR A 73 29.51 -19.34 6.26
CA THR A 73 29.10 -18.58 5.07
C THR A 73 28.12 -19.39 4.21
N MET A 74 28.26 -20.72 4.18
CA MET A 74 27.33 -21.59 3.46
C MET A 74 25.93 -21.57 4.09
N ASP A 75 25.84 -21.55 5.43
CA ASP A 75 24.57 -21.41 6.15
C ASP A 75 23.87 -20.09 5.77
N TYR A 76 24.65 -19.05 5.46
CA TYR A 76 24.11 -17.77 4.97
C TYR A 76 23.54 -17.88 3.56
N VAL A 77 24.24 -18.58 2.65
CA VAL A 77 23.76 -18.85 1.29
C VAL A 77 22.46 -19.65 1.34
N GLU A 78 22.41 -20.71 2.14
CA GLU A 78 21.18 -21.50 2.33
C GLU A 78 20.05 -20.67 2.92
N TYR A 79 20.35 -19.81 3.89
CA TYR A 79 19.38 -18.86 4.43
C TYR A 79 18.84 -17.94 3.32
N LEU A 80 19.69 -17.37 2.48
CA LEU A 80 19.28 -16.50 1.37
C LEU A 80 18.43 -17.25 0.34
N ARG A 81 18.84 -18.48 -0.04
CA ARG A 81 18.07 -19.36 -0.94
C ARG A 81 16.67 -19.65 -0.40
N GLY A 82 16.51 -19.76 0.92
CA GLY A 82 15.21 -19.90 1.56
C GLY A 82 14.45 -18.58 1.72
N ALA A 83 15.14 -17.47 1.95
CA ALA A 83 14.54 -16.17 2.26
C ALA A 83 14.02 -15.44 1.02
N VAL A 84 14.75 -15.49 -0.11
CA VAL A 84 14.38 -14.78 -1.33
C VAL A 84 13.03 -15.26 -1.90
N PRO A 85 12.77 -16.57 -2.07
CA PRO A 85 11.46 -17.04 -2.54
C PRO A 85 10.32 -16.68 -1.59
N ARG A 86 10.53 -16.86 -0.27
CA ARG A 86 9.54 -16.50 0.75
C ARG A 86 9.25 -15.00 0.79
N GLY A 87 10.28 -14.19 0.58
CA GLY A 87 10.18 -12.74 0.47
C GLY A 87 9.37 -12.33 -0.76
N ASN A 88 9.63 -12.95 -1.93
CA ASN A 88 8.85 -12.73 -3.15
C ASN A 88 7.37 -13.05 -2.94
N GLU A 89 7.06 -14.19 -2.34
CA GLU A 89 5.69 -14.59 -2.04
C GLU A 89 5.02 -13.60 -1.07
N SER A 90 5.73 -13.21 -0.01
CA SER A 90 5.23 -12.25 0.98
C SER A 90 4.98 -10.87 0.36
N LEU A 91 5.87 -10.42 -0.53
CA LEU A 91 5.73 -9.16 -1.26
C LEU A 91 4.53 -9.21 -2.21
N ALA A 92 4.32 -10.33 -2.91
CA ALA A 92 3.15 -10.52 -3.77
C ALA A 92 1.84 -10.44 -2.96
N ARG A 93 1.78 -11.14 -1.81
CA ARG A 93 0.63 -11.08 -0.89
C ARG A 93 0.40 -9.67 -0.34
N LEU A 94 1.48 -8.93 -0.02
CA LEU A 94 1.38 -7.56 0.45
C LEU A 94 0.82 -6.63 -0.64
N ARG A 95 1.29 -6.75 -1.88
CA ARG A 95 0.77 -6.02 -3.04
C ARG A 95 -0.72 -6.29 -3.23
N GLU A 96 -1.13 -7.56 -3.19
CA GLU A 96 -2.53 -7.94 -3.36
C GLU A 96 -3.42 -7.35 -2.26
N ARG A 97 -3.02 -7.47 -0.98
CA ARG A 97 -3.76 -6.89 0.14
C ARG A 97 -3.88 -5.38 0.03
N ASN A 98 -2.81 -4.70 -0.34
CA ASN A 98 -2.82 -3.25 -0.55
C ASN A 98 -3.78 -2.89 -1.70
N SER A 99 -3.72 -3.58 -2.84
CA SER A 99 -4.63 -3.35 -3.96
C SER A 99 -6.11 -3.50 -3.56
N ARG A 100 -6.46 -4.56 -2.82
CA ARG A 100 -7.84 -4.76 -2.32
C ARG A 100 -8.26 -3.65 -1.36
N SER A 101 -7.37 -3.23 -0.46
CA SER A 101 -7.65 -2.13 0.47
C SER A 101 -7.88 -0.81 -0.26
N LEU A 102 -7.08 -0.50 -1.29
CA LEU A 102 -7.22 0.70 -2.09
C LEU A 102 -8.53 0.70 -2.89
N GLN A 103 -8.91 -0.45 -3.47
CA GLN A 103 -10.20 -0.59 -4.14
C GLN A 103 -11.38 -0.32 -3.19
N GLY A 104 -11.33 -0.85 -1.96
CA GLY A 104 -12.35 -0.56 -0.94
C GLY A 104 -12.43 0.92 -0.59
N LEU A 105 -11.30 1.59 -0.41
CA LEU A 105 -11.24 3.03 -0.15
C LEU A 105 -11.79 3.85 -1.32
N LEU A 106 -11.45 3.49 -2.56
CA LEU A 106 -11.98 4.16 -3.77
C LEU A 106 -13.50 4.01 -3.88
N LEU A 107 -14.04 2.83 -3.57
CA LEU A 107 -15.49 2.61 -3.56
C LEU A 107 -16.21 3.45 -2.50
N MET A 108 -15.62 3.59 -1.30
CA MET A 108 -16.19 4.45 -0.26
C MET A 108 -16.14 5.92 -0.65
N ALA A 109 -14.99 6.40 -1.13
CA ALA A 109 -14.83 7.78 -1.59
C ALA A 109 -15.82 8.13 -2.71
N ARG A 110 -16.08 7.18 -3.63
CA ARG A 110 -17.06 7.37 -4.71
C ARG A 110 -18.49 7.50 -4.17
N LYS A 111 -18.89 6.63 -3.23
CA LYS A 111 -20.20 6.76 -2.58
C LYS A 111 -20.37 8.07 -1.83
N GLU A 112 -19.34 8.53 -1.11
CA GLU A 112 -19.38 9.82 -0.42
C GLU A 112 -19.55 10.99 -1.41
N LEU A 113 -18.86 10.93 -2.56
CA LEU A 113 -19.01 11.92 -3.62
C LEU A 113 -20.42 11.90 -4.23
N ASP A 114 -20.94 10.71 -4.55
CA ASP A 114 -22.29 10.54 -5.10
C ASP A 114 -23.37 11.07 -4.12
N VAL A 115 -23.21 10.86 -2.81
CA VAL A 115 -24.09 11.41 -1.76
C VAL A 115 -23.99 12.93 -1.69
N ALA A 116 -22.78 13.48 -1.74
CA ALA A 116 -22.56 14.92 -1.73
C ALA A 116 -23.18 15.60 -2.96
N ASP A 117 -23.05 14.99 -4.14
CA ASP A 117 -23.63 15.48 -5.38
C ASP A 117 -25.17 15.43 -5.34
N CYS A 118 -25.75 14.35 -4.81
CA CYS A 118 -27.21 14.26 -4.59
C CYS A 118 -27.71 15.33 -3.61
N ALA A 119 -27.02 15.55 -2.50
CA ALA A 119 -27.37 16.58 -1.52
C ALA A 119 -27.29 17.99 -2.14
N ASN A 120 -26.25 18.26 -2.93
CA ASN A 120 -26.08 19.53 -3.64
C ASN A 120 -27.17 19.76 -4.70
N ALA A 121 -27.57 18.72 -5.43
CA ALA A 121 -28.68 18.78 -6.39
C ALA A 121 -30.03 19.06 -5.70
N THR A 122 -30.24 18.54 -4.50
CA THR A 122 -31.46 18.74 -3.69
C THR A 122 -31.48 20.12 -3.02
N ALA A 123 -30.31 20.68 -2.71
CA ALA A 123 -30.16 22.02 -2.16
C ALA A 123 -30.28 23.14 -3.21
N ARG A 124 -30.23 22.82 -4.51
CA ARG A 124 -30.60 23.78 -5.57
C ARG A 124 -32.09 24.05 -5.49
N PRO A 125 -32.52 25.31 -5.27
CA PRO A 125 -33.94 25.62 -5.16
C PRO A 125 -34.62 25.30 -6.49
N THR A 126 -35.56 24.35 -6.44
CA THR A 126 -36.61 24.20 -7.43
C THR A 126 -37.45 25.48 -7.39
N THR A 127 -37.05 26.46 -8.19
CA THR A 127 -37.94 27.54 -8.59
C THR A 127 -39.02 26.91 -9.46
N LEU A 128 -40.08 26.46 -8.81
CA LEU A 128 -41.33 26.04 -9.45
C LEU A 128 -41.76 27.15 -10.42
N PRO A 129 -42.05 26.85 -11.70
CA PRO A 129 -42.71 27.81 -12.56
C PRO A 129 -44.08 28.08 -11.95
N ARG A 130 -44.25 29.30 -11.46
CA ARG A 130 -45.51 29.88 -11.00
C ARG A 130 -46.59 29.61 -12.06
N ALA A 131 -47.46 28.64 -11.81
CA ALA A 131 -48.63 28.39 -12.63
C ALA A 131 -49.51 29.64 -12.60
N MET A 132 -49.45 30.42 -13.67
CA MET A 132 -50.16 31.67 -13.84
C MET A 132 -51.58 31.35 -14.32
N GLY A 133 -52.42 30.85 -13.41
CA GLY A 133 -53.86 30.76 -13.61
C GLY A 133 -54.50 32.15 -13.50
N LYS A 134 -54.37 32.97 -14.54
CA LYS A 134 -55.20 34.18 -14.72
C LYS A 134 -56.50 33.75 -15.39
N SER A 135 -57.57 33.58 -14.61
CA SER A 135 -58.93 33.61 -15.15
C SER A 135 -59.47 35.02 -14.93
N THR A 136 -59.39 35.86 -15.95
CA THR A 136 -60.15 37.10 -16.04
C THR A 136 -61.39 36.80 -16.88
N VAL A 137 -62.51 36.55 -16.21
CA VAL A 137 -63.84 36.64 -16.85
C VAL A 137 -64.10 38.14 -17.01
N THR A 138 -64.08 38.58 -18.27
CA THR A 138 -64.46 39.94 -18.67
C THR A 138 -65.98 39.96 -18.83
N GLU A 139 -66.64 40.80 -18.05
CA GLU A 139 -68.04 41.16 -18.28
C GLU A 139 -68.15 42.09 -19.49
N GLU A 140 -69.22 41.96 -20.29
CA GLU A 140 -70.31 42.96 -20.40
C GLU A 140 -71.25 42.69 -21.61
N PRO A 141 -72.45 43.31 -21.62
CA PRO A 141 -73.69 42.82 -22.25
C PRO A 141 -73.99 43.46 -23.62
N VAL A 142 -75.15 43.15 -24.21
CA VAL A 142 -76.11 44.08 -24.89
C VAL A 142 -77.12 43.31 -25.76
N THR A 143 -78.38 43.41 -25.33
CA THR A 143 -79.64 43.66 -26.08
C THR A 143 -79.80 43.27 -27.56
N GLY A 144 -80.91 42.59 -27.86
CA GLY A 144 -81.48 42.52 -29.21
C GLY A 144 -82.87 41.87 -29.25
N LEU A 145 -83.91 42.69 -29.41
CA LEU A 145 -85.31 42.33 -29.68
C LEU A 145 -85.48 41.63 -31.05
N ALA A 146 -86.36 40.62 -31.11
CA ALA A 146 -87.42 40.47 -32.11
C ALA A 146 -88.44 39.43 -31.61
#